data_AF-A0A0M3JZI7-F1
#
_entry.id   AF-A0A0M3JZI7-F1
#
_cell.length_a   1.000
_cell.length_b   1.000
_cell.length_c   1.000
_cell.angle_alpha   90.00
_cell.angle_beta   90.00
_cell.angle_gamma   90.00
#
_symmetry.space_group_name_H-M   'P 1'
#
loop_
_entity.id
_entity.type
_entity.pdbx_description
1 polymer ?
#
loop_
_entity_poly.entity_id
_entity_poly.type
_entity_poly.pdbx_seq_one_letter_code
_entity_poly.pdbx_strand_id
1 'polypeptide(L)'
;MLSSSNILTSTVPDCIYLTGGASSNRHIAQILADVFNCDVFIREGAADSAALGGALRARHCSELHRGEDFFAISKKATSSSKRIAQPNADNVKIYDQMLPIYARLEWEITSASCIS
;
A
#
# COMPACT_ATOMS: atom_id res chain seq x y z
N MET A 1 -19.96 30.36 -10.10
CA MET A 1 -19.93 28.97 -10.61
C MET A 1 -18.50 28.47 -10.55
N LEU A 2 -18.04 28.01 -9.39
CA LEU A 2 -16.70 27.44 -9.26
C LEU A 2 -16.78 25.95 -9.64
N SER A 3 -16.09 25.64 -10.73
CA SER A 3 -15.96 24.33 -11.36
C SER A 3 -15.35 23.32 -10.38
N SER A 4 -16.16 22.36 -9.93
CA SER A 4 -15.74 21.16 -9.21
C SER A 4 -14.81 20.33 -10.09
N SER A 5 -13.51 20.62 -10.05
CA SER A 5 -12.52 20.01 -10.93
C SER A 5 -11.69 19.00 -10.13
N ASN A 6 -12.06 17.71 -10.25
CA ASN A 6 -11.25 16.50 -10.10
C ASN A 6 -10.16 16.48 -8.99
N ILE A 7 -10.50 15.94 -7.80
CA ILE A 7 -9.53 15.50 -6.76
C ILE A 7 -9.42 13.96 -6.76
N LEU A 8 -9.42 13.32 -7.92
CA LEU A 8 -9.17 11.88 -8.05
C LEU A 8 -8.05 11.62 -9.05
N THR A 9 -6.85 12.12 -8.76
CA THR A 9 -5.67 11.45 -9.29
C THR A 9 -5.51 10.15 -8.51
N SER A 10 -6.20 9.09 -8.96
CA SER A 10 -5.91 7.72 -8.54
C SER A 10 -4.48 7.42 -8.97
N THR A 11 -3.53 7.63 -8.05
CA THR A 11 -2.14 7.24 -8.27
C THR A 11 -2.06 5.77 -7.93
N VAL A 12 -1.87 4.94 -8.95
CA VAL A 12 -1.58 3.52 -8.75
C VAL A 12 -0.27 3.45 -7.98
N PRO A 13 -0.22 2.80 -6.80
CA PRO A 13 1.02 2.69 -6.05
C PRO A 13 2.02 1.82 -6.82
N ASP A 14 3.31 2.16 -6.74
CA ASP A 14 4.37 1.36 -7.41
C ASP A 14 4.41 -0.08 -6.88
N CYS A 15 4.17 -0.25 -5.58
CA CYS A 15 4.05 -1.55 -4.93
C CYS A 15 3.35 -1.43 -3.56
N ILE A 16 2.86 -2.56 -3.06
CA ILE A 16 2.26 -2.68 -1.72
C ILE A 16 3.11 -3.60 -0.85
N TYR A 17 3.42 -3.17 0.37
CA TYR A 17 3.99 -4.03 1.41
C TYR A 17 2.90 -4.51 2.36
N LEU A 18 2.60 -5.81 2.31
CA LEU A 18 1.60 -6.46 3.15
C LEU A 18 2.25 -6.95 4.45
N THR A 19 1.63 -6.60 5.57
CA THR A 19 2.05 -6.97 6.93
C THR A 19 0.88 -7.51 7.74
N GLY A 20 1.15 -8.14 8.89
CA GLY A 20 0.11 -8.68 9.79
C GLY A 20 -0.37 -10.08 9.40
N GLY A 21 -1.31 -10.65 10.15
CA GLY A 21 -1.71 -12.06 10.00
C GLY A 21 -2.23 -12.43 8.60
N ALA A 22 -2.92 -11.49 7.94
CA ALA A 22 -3.44 -11.67 6.59
C ALA A 22 -2.33 -11.82 5.52
N SER A 23 -1.09 -11.39 5.81
CA SER A 23 0.04 -11.53 4.89
C SER A 23 0.49 -12.97 4.66
N SER A 24 0.00 -13.92 5.47
CA SER A 24 0.24 -15.35 5.30
C SER A 24 -0.63 -15.99 4.20
N ASN A 25 -1.74 -15.36 3.83
CA ASN A 25 -2.68 -15.90 2.84
C ASN A 25 -2.40 -15.32 1.45
N ARG A 26 -1.94 -16.19 0.53
CA ARG A 26 -1.64 -15.79 -0.85
C ARG A 26 -2.87 -15.32 -1.64
N HIS A 27 -4.06 -15.80 -1.32
CA HIS A 27 -5.27 -15.37 -2.03
C HIS A 27 -5.64 -13.94 -1.68
N ILE A 28 -5.49 -13.54 -0.40
CA ILE A 28 -5.69 -12.15 0.03
C ILE A 28 -4.66 -11.24 -0.65
N ALA A 29 -3.40 -11.67 -0.71
CA ALA A 29 -2.35 -10.96 -1.43
C ALA A 29 -2.67 -10.79 -2.93
N GLN A 30 -3.22 -11.81 -3.57
CA GLN A 30 -3.60 -11.76 -4.98
C GLN A 30 -4.75 -10.78 -5.22
N ILE A 31 -5.78 -10.80 -4.39
CA ILE A 31 -6.88 -9.83 -4.47
C ILE A 31 -6.37 -8.40 -4.31
N LEU A 32 -5.45 -8.16 -3.36
CA LEU A 32 -4.78 -6.87 -3.20
C LEU A 32 -4.02 -6.46 -4.48
N ALA A 33 -3.25 -7.37 -5.08
CA ALA A 33 -2.51 -7.09 -6.30
C ALA A 33 -3.45 -6.73 -7.45
N ASP A 34 -4.55 -7.47 -7.59
CA ASP A 34 -5.52 -7.30 -8.67
C ASP A 34 -6.35 -6.01 -8.51
N VAL A 35 -6.78 -5.68 -7.28
CA VAL A 35 -7.58 -4.47 -7.00
C VAL A 35 -6.75 -3.20 -7.17
N PHE A 36 -5.49 -3.21 -6.70
CA PHE A 36 -4.62 -2.03 -6.75
C PHE A 36 -3.71 -2.01 -7.99
N ASN A 37 -3.80 -3.01 -8.85
CA ASN A 37 -2.99 -3.16 -10.06
C ASN A 37 -1.47 -2.94 -9.82
N CYS A 38 -0.92 -3.54 -8.77
CA CYS A 38 0.49 -3.39 -8.42
C CYS A 38 1.06 -4.65 -7.74
N ASP A 39 2.39 -4.79 -7.76
CA ASP A 39 3.07 -5.92 -7.12
C ASP A 39 2.94 -5.85 -5.59
N VAL A 40 2.66 -6.99 -4.96
CA VAL A 40 2.54 -7.09 -3.49
C VAL A 40 3.72 -7.87 -2.92
N PHE A 41 4.32 -7.29 -1.89
CA PHE A 41 5.49 -7.82 -1.19
C PHE A 41 5.18 -8.07 0.28
N ILE A 42 5.81 -9.08 0.87
CA ILE A 42 5.97 -9.18 2.32
C ILE A 42 7.41 -8.82 2.70
N ARG A 43 7.57 -8.28 3.90
CA ARG A 43 8.88 -8.14 4.51
C ARG A 43 9.05 -9.23 5.56
N GLU A 44 10.15 -9.98 5.46
CA GLU A 44 10.48 -10.96 6.48
C GLU A 44 10.75 -10.22 7.82
N GLY A 45 10.20 -10.74 8.92
CA GLY A 45 10.34 -10.09 10.23
C GLY A 45 9.56 -8.77 10.41
N ALA A 46 8.46 -8.55 9.68
CA ALA A 46 7.66 -7.32 9.77
C ALA A 46 7.00 -7.05 11.14
N ALA A 47 7.09 -7.95 12.11
CA ALA A 47 6.44 -7.84 13.42
C ALA A 47 6.88 -6.58 14.21
N ASP A 48 8.14 -6.14 14.06
CA ASP A 48 8.72 -5.02 14.81
C ASP A 48 9.05 -3.82 13.92
N SER A 49 8.17 -3.50 12.98
CA SER A 49 8.38 -2.41 12.02
C SER A 49 8.66 -1.05 12.68
N ALA A 50 8.00 -0.74 13.79
CA ALA A 50 8.23 0.49 14.57
C ALA A 50 9.61 0.53 15.23
N ALA A 51 10.03 -0.57 15.87
CA ALA A 51 11.35 -0.66 16.49
C ALA A 51 12.48 -0.57 15.46
N LEU A 52 12.33 -1.26 14.33
CA LEU A 52 13.25 -1.14 13.20
C LEU A 52 13.30 0.32 12.69
N GLY A 53 12.15 0.97 12.52
CA GLY A 53 12.10 2.39 12.13
C GLY A 53 12.86 3.30 13.10
N GLY A 54 12.69 3.10 14.40
CA GLY A 54 13.44 3.83 15.43
C GLY A 54 14.95 3.63 15.33
N ALA A 55 15.39 2.38 15.17
CA ALA A 55 16.80 2.03 14.98
C ALA A 55 17.38 2.65 13.69
N LEU A 56 16.61 2.66 12.59
CA LEU A 56 17.02 3.29 11.33
C LEU A 56 17.18 4.81 11.47
N ARG A 57 16.28 5.48 12.21
CA ARG A 57 16.40 6.92 12.48
C ARG A 57 17.61 7.22 13.36
N ALA A 58 17.89 6.40 14.38
CA ALA A 58 19.07 6.54 15.22
C ALA A 58 20.36 6.36 14.40
N ARG A 59 20.40 5.35 13.52
CA ARG A 59 21.52 5.15 12.58
C ARG A 59 21.70 6.34 11.64
N HIS A 60 20.63 6.85 11.05
CA HIS A 60 20.69 8.04 10.19
C HIS A 60 21.25 9.26 10.94
N CYS A 61 20.86 9.46 12.20
CA CYS A 61 21.43 10.52 13.04
C CYS A 61 22.94 10.33 13.29
N SER A 62 23.39 9.10 13.54
CA SER A 62 24.81 8.79 13.72
C SER A 62 25.64 9.04 12.45
N GLU A 63 25.03 8.83 11.27
CA GLU A 63 25.68 8.93 9.96
C GLU A 63 25.52 10.31 9.30
N LEU A 64 24.85 11.26 9.98
CA LEU A 64 24.54 12.58 9.43
C LEU A 64 25.79 13.35 8.98
N HIS A 65 26.90 13.19 9.72
CA HIS A 65 28.19 13.81 9.41
C HIS A 65 28.82 13.28 8.10
N ARG A 66 28.41 12.09 7.64
CA ARG A 66 28.83 11.49 6.37
C ARG A 66 27.94 11.90 5.20
N GLY A 67 26.85 12.65 5.46
CA GLY A 67 25.89 13.06 4.44
C GLY A 67 25.12 11.89 3.83
N GLU A 68 25.06 10.72 4.48
CA GLU A 68 24.27 9.60 3.98
C GLU A 68 22.77 9.91 4.09
N ASP A 69 22.06 9.71 2.99
CA ASP A 69 20.61 9.87 2.94
C ASP A 69 19.87 8.72 3.65
N PHE A 70 18.73 9.05 4.27
CA PHE A 70 17.91 8.09 4.99
C PHE A 70 17.41 6.94 4.10
N PHE A 71 17.06 7.20 2.84
CA PHE A 71 16.59 6.14 1.95
C PHE A 71 17.72 5.18 1.59
N ALA A 72 18.95 5.67 1.42
CA ALA A 72 20.11 4.81 1.20
C ALA A 72 20.38 3.89 2.40
N ILE A 73 20.34 4.43 3.61
CA ILE A 73 20.53 3.68 4.86
C ILE A 73 19.41 2.65 5.06
N SER A 74 18.16 3.06 4.90
CA SER A 74 17.01 2.18 5.09
C SER A 74 16.99 1.06 4.06
N LYS A 75 17.24 1.35 2.78
CA LYS A 75 17.30 0.33 1.71
C LYS A 75 18.32 -0.76 2.01
N LYS A 76 19.53 -0.40 2.47
CA LYS A 76 20.56 -1.38 2.88
C LYS A 76 20.04 -2.32 3.99
N ALA A 77 19.24 -1.80 4.92
CA ALA A 77 18.73 -2.54 6.07
C ALA A 77 17.41 -3.29 5.81
N THR A 78 16.66 -2.93 4.77
CA THR A 78 15.34 -3.50 4.43
C THR A 78 15.33 -4.27 3.12
N SER A 79 16.51 -4.65 2.61
CA SER A 79 16.67 -5.27 1.28
C SER A 79 15.97 -6.65 1.13
N SER A 80 15.63 -7.33 2.22
CA SER A 80 14.94 -8.62 2.18
C SER A 80 13.42 -8.44 2.11
N SER A 81 12.90 -8.25 0.91
CA SER A 81 11.47 -8.36 0.62
C SER A 81 11.20 -9.54 -0.31
N LYS A 82 10.05 -10.18 -0.13
CA LYS A 82 9.59 -11.28 -0.97
C LYS A 82 8.32 -10.87 -1.68
N ARG A 83 8.34 -10.88 -3.02
CA ARG A 83 7.13 -10.71 -3.80
C ARG A 83 6.23 -11.92 -3.62
N ILE A 84 4.98 -11.67 -3.26
CA ILE A 84 3.99 -12.73 -2.94
C ILE A 84 2.87 -12.82 -3.95
N ALA A 85 2.56 -11.73 -4.64
CA ALA A 85 1.54 -11.66 -5.68
C ALA A 85 1.89 -10.60 -6.73
N GLN A 86 1.36 -10.80 -7.94
CA GLN A 86 1.45 -9.89 -9.07
C GLN A 86 0.05 -9.71 -9.65
N PRO A 87 -0.30 -8.53 -10.18
CA PRO A 87 -1.61 -8.29 -10.73
C PRO A 87 -1.89 -9.21 -11.92
N ASN A 88 -3.06 -9.85 -11.90
CA ASN A 88 -3.61 -10.54 -13.06
C ASN A 88 -4.43 -9.54 -13.89
N ALA A 89 -3.99 -9.29 -15.13
CA ALA A 89 -4.61 -8.30 -16.02
C ALA A 89 -6.12 -8.53 -16.27
N ASP A 90 -6.60 -9.76 -16.25
CA ASP A 90 -8.02 -10.05 -16.44
C ASP A 90 -8.83 -9.76 -15.18
N ASN A 91 -8.27 -10.03 -14.00
CA ASN A 91 -8.90 -9.65 -12.73
C ASN A 91 -8.90 -8.14 -12.52
N VAL A 92 -7.81 -7.45 -12.88
CA VAL A 92 -7.72 -5.98 -12.83
C VAL A 92 -8.86 -5.35 -13.63
N LYS A 93 -9.11 -5.80 -14.87
CA LYS A 93 -10.23 -5.30 -15.68
C LYS A 93 -11.58 -5.48 -15.00
N ILE A 94 -11.78 -6.60 -14.30
CA ILE A 94 -13.01 -6.87 -13.55
C ILE A 94 -13.14 -5.88 -12.39
N TYR A 95 -12.07 -5.70 -11.61
CA TYR A 95 -12.08 -4.77 -10.48
C TYR A 95 -12.23 -3.31 -10.92
N ASP A 96 -11.62 -2.90 -12.04
CA ASP A 96 -11.80 -1.56 -12.63
C ASP A 96 -13.27 -1.28 -12.96
N GLN A 97 -14.02 -2.29 -13.39
CA GLN A 97 -15.46 -2.17 -13.66
C GLN A 97 -16.30 -2.19 -12.37
N MET A 98 -15.87 -2.93 -11.35
CA MET A 98 -16.61 -3.12 -10.10
C MET A 98 -16.39 -1.98 -9.08
N LEU A 99 -15.21 -1.38 -9.02
CA LEU A 99 -14.87 -0.33 -8.05
C LEU A 99 -15.82 0.88 -8.08
N PRO A 100 -16.25 1.40 -9.27
CA PRO A 100 -17.24 2.46 -9.32
C PRO A 100 -18.60 2.05 -8.74
N ILE A 101 -19.00 0.79 -8.93
CA ILE A 101 -20.25 0.25 -8.39
C ILE A 101 -20.14 0.16 -6.86
N TYR A 102 -19.02 -0.34 -6.35
CA TYR A 102 -18.76 -0.41 -4.91
C TYR A 102 -18.80 0.98 -4.26
N ALA A 103 -18.10 1.96 -4.85
CA ALA A 103 -18.08 3.34 -4.35
C ALA A 103 -19.49 3.97 -4.34
N ARG A 104 -20.31 3.72 -5.35
CA ARG A 104 -21.71 4.17 -5.38
C ARG A 104 -22.51 3.57 -4.23
N LEU A 105 -22.42 2.26 -4.02
CA LEU A 105 -23.16 1.57 -2.96
C LEU A 105 -22.71 2.01 -1.56
N GLU A 106 -21.39 2.20 -1.35
CA GLU A 106 -20.84 2.76 -0.10
C GLU A 106 -21.40 4.16 0.17
N TRP A 107 -21.46 5.00 -0.87
CA TRP A 107 -22.01 6.34 -0.78
C TRP A 107 -23.50 6.34 -0.44
N GLU A 108 -24.30 5.47 -1.05
CA GLU A 108 -25.75 5.35 -0.78
C GLU A 108 -26.01 4.98 0.69
N ILE A 109 -25.28 4.01 1.24
CA ILE A 109 -25.42 3.57 2.62
C ILE A 109 -25.00 4.69 3.59
N THR A 110 -23.84 5.31 3.34
CA THR A 110 -23.31 6.35 4.24
C THR A 110 -24.17 7.60 4.22
N SER A 111 -24.71 7.98 3.06
CA SER A 111 -25.59 9.14 2.92
C SER A 111 -26.97 8.93 3.54
N ALA A 112 -27.49 7.69 3.51
CA ALA A 112 -28.76 7.33 4.15
C ALA A 112 -28.67 7.35 5.69
N SER A 113 -27.53 6.98 6.27
CA SER A 113 -27.29 7.01 7.73
C SER A 113 -27.16 8.42 8.32
N CYS A 114 -26.94 9.47 7.52
CA CYS A 114 -26.86 10.85 8.02
C CYS A 114 -28.22 11.56 8.19
N ILE A 115 -29.35 10.88 7.92
CA ILE A 115 -30.70 11.46 7.96
C ILE A 115 -31.51 10.97 9.19
N SER A 116 -30.96 10.13 10.08
CA SER A 116 -31.62 9.66 11.30
C SER A 116 -31.20 10.43 12.56
#